data_AF-A0A0V1K1U2-F1
#
_entry.id   AF-A0A0V1K1U2-F1
#
_cell.length_a   1.000
_cell.length_b   1.000
_cell.length_c   1.000
_cell.angle_alpha   90.00
_cell.angle_beta   90.00
_cell.angle_gamma   90.00
#
_symmetry.space_group_name_H-M   'P 1'
#
loop_
_entity.id
_entity.type
_entity.pdbx_description
1 polymer ?
#
loop_
_entity_poly.entity_id
_entity_poly.type
_entity_poly.pdbx_seq_one_letter_code
_entity_poly.pdbx_strand_id
1 'polypeptide(L)'
;LIQNQSYFTPVVDKYRENQSIIPLPAERLIRENARLPLMIGSTTGECIAYVSWLAYLAENDRIDLCNIEFVAPSFRFKNAEQVKQAIYQHYFDNRPIQQDTNLSHILVKIVTDQNIKVPMMKEISYYTNKNVPIFVYSFDYSDDKLQNMHLSFAMRDQGAAHGFDLVYLFQSMSVLDPRNITVEWASEDLNITYFIASTMTNFVKFGNPNLQTESNKLQFHWPAFDFPSSQQMYIGSQIKPIEVPFELLYFWNRTIEIIQTLSLQHDFIFEPPTVANFHCGVFEDYDLLNYRVAFFTVLTLSLAMLFLLGFCCFLHVNYRNQEKSIPTVVE
;
A
#
# COMPACT_ATOMS: atom_id res chain seq x y z
N LEU A 1 -7.58 4.72 -14.93
CA LEU A 1 -8.51 4.62 -16.08
C LEU A 1 -9.84 3.92 -15.78
N ILE A 2 -10.09 3.38 -14.58
CA ILE A 2 -11.32 2.61 -14.31
C ILE A 2 -12.59 3.48 -14.21
N GLN A 3 -12.49 4.77 -13.87
CA GLN A 3 -13.67 5.65 -13.76
C GLN A 3 -14.17 6.25 -15.08
N ASN A 4 -13.43 6.17 -16.19
CA ASN A 4 -13.80 6.81 -17.46
C ASN A 4 -14.02 5.82 -18.62
N GLN A 5 -14.00 4.51 -18.35
CA GLN A 5 -14.36 3.50 -19.37
C GLN A 5 -15.85 3.12 -19.35
N SER A 6 -16.61 3.47 -18.30
CA SER A 6 -18.06 3.30 -18.32
C SER A 6 -18.76 4.67 -18.41
N TYR A 7 -19.49 4.88 -19.50
CA TYR A 7 -20.39 6.03 -19.66
C TYR A 7 -21.54 5.99 -18.63
N PHE A 8 -21.80 4.82 -18.03
CA PHE A 8 -22.81 4.59 -17.03
C PHE A 8 -22.20 3.88 -15.82
N THR A 9 -22.37 4.46 -14.64
CA THR A 9 -21.87 3.96 -13.36
C THR A 9 -22.92 4.26 -12.29
N PRO A 10 -22.95 3.56 -11.14
CA PRO A 10 -23.82 3.97 -10.04
C PRO A 10 -23.61 5.45 -9.66
N VAL A 11 -24.71 6.18 -9.49
CA VAL A 11 -24.72 7.61 -9.14
C VAL A 11 -25.55 7.85 -7.89
N VAL A 12 -25.28 8.96 -7.19
CA VAL A 12 -26.11 9.41 -6.07
C VAL A 12 -27.46 9.91 -6.60
N ASP A 13 -28.54 9.18 -6.36
CA ASP A 13 -29.86 9.42 -6.94
C ASP A 13 -30.79 10.21 -5.99
N LYS A 14 -30.44 11.48 -5.76
CA LYS A 14 -31.13 12.38 -4.82
C LYS A 14 -32.59 12.69 -5.12
N TYR A 15 -33.07 12.40 -6.34
CA TYR A 15 -34.34 12.93 -6.83
C TYR A 15 -35.58 12.17 -6.35
N ARG A 16 -35.42 11.07 -5.59
CA ARG A 16 -36.55 10.27 -5.09
C ARG A 16 -36.23 9.72 -3.70
N GLU A 17 -36.30 10.54 -2.65
CA GLU A 17 -35.89 10.15 -1.29
C GLU A 17 -36.48 8.80 -0.82
N ASN A 18 -37.75 8.52 -1.14
CA ASN A 18 -38.42 7.26 -0.75
C ASN A 18 -38.17 6.07 -1.69
N GLN A 19 -37.47 6.25 -2.81
CA GLN A 19 -37.17 5.22 -3.79
C GLN A 19 -35.69 5.18 -4.17
N SER A 20 -34.88 6.01 -3.53
CA SER A 20 -33.46 6.17 -3.86
C SER A 20 -32.71 4.93 -3.41
N ILE A 21 -31.91 4.38 -4.32
CA ILE A 21 -31.08 3.20 -4.04
C ILE A 21 -29.74 3.65 -3.44
N ILE A 22 -29.20 4.78 -3.90
CA ILE A 22 -27.93 5.38 -3.45
C ILE A 22 -28.17 6.85 -3.05
N PRO A 23 -28.78 7.09 -1.88
CA PRO A 23 -29.22 8.44 -1.49
C PRO A 23 -28.06 9.37 -1.10
N LEU A 24 -26.91 8.82 -0.73
CA LEU A 24 -25.75 9.54 -0.24
C LEU A 24 -24.46 9.01 -0.90
N PRO A 25 -23.36 9.79 -0.87
CA PRO A 25 -22.05 9.28 -1.25
C PRO A 25 -21.67 8.02 -0.44
N ALA A 26 -20.99 7.07 -1.08
CA ALA A 26 -20.65 5.77 -0.51
C ALA A 26 -19.96 5.87 0.87
N GLU A 27 -19.01 6.80 1.04
CA GLU A 27 -18.31 7.00 2.32
C GLU A 27 -19.26 7.34 3.48
N ARG A 28 -20.28 8.17 3.22
CA ARG A 28 -21.30 8.49 4.23
C ARG A 28 -22.18 7.29 4.50
N LEU A 29 -22.59 6.56 3.47
CA LEU A 29 -23.41 5.35 3.64
C LEU A 29 -22.70 4.34 4.54
N ILE A 30 -21.41 4.08 4.33
CA ILE A 30 -20.63 3.14 5.13
C ILE A 30 -20.46 3.67 6.57
N ARG A 31 -20.02 4.93 6.74
CA ARG A 31 -19.82 5.54 8.07
C ARG A 31 -21.10 5.59 8.89
N GLU A 32 -22.26 5.71 8.26
CA GLU A 32 -23.54 5.79 8.96
C GLU A 32 -24.16 4.40 9.20
N ASN A 33 -24.00 3.45 8.26
CA ASN A 33 -24.82 2.23 8.21
C ASN A 33 -24.07 0.89 8.27
N ALA A 34 -22.73 0.88 8.29
CA ALA A 34 -21.97 -0.37 8.42
C ALA A 34 -22.35 -1.11 9.72
N ARG A 35 -22.88 -2.33 9.57
CA ARG A 35 -23.53 -3.10 10.66
C ARG A 35 -23.38 -4.63 10.55
N LEU A 36 -22.76 -5.13 9.47
CA LEU A 36 -22.56 -6.55 9.24
C LEU A 36 -21.06 -6.88 9.29
N PRO A 37 -20.67 -8.11 9.67
CA PRO A 37 -19.33 -8.62 9.43
C PRO A 37 -18.90 -8.40 7.98
N LEU A 38 -17.64 -8.07 7.76
CA LEU A 38 -17.08 -7.84 6.43
C LEU A 38 -15.94 -8.83 6.16
N MET A 39 -15.98 -9.51 5.02
CA MET A 39 -14.82 -10.18 4.46
C MET A 39 -14.50 -9.47 3.14
N ILE A 40 -13.28 -8.96 3.01
CA ILE A 40 -12.87 -8.13 1.89
C ILE A 40 -11.42 -8.41 1.53
N GLY A 41 -11.04 -8.27 0.28
CA GLY A 41 -9.66 -8.44 -0.14
C GLY A 41 -9.43 -7.99 -1.56
N SER A 42 -8.19 -8.15 -1.98
CA SER A 42 -7.73 -7.85 -3.32
C SER A 42 -6.75 -8.92 -3.79
N THR A 43 -6.63 -9.09 -5.09
CA THR A 43 -5.46 -9.76 -5.64
C THR A 43 -4.22 -8.85 -5.57
N THR A 44 -3.03 -9.42 -5.66
CA THR A 44 -1.78 -8.65 -5.61
C THR A 44 -1.53 -7.86 -6.89
N GLY A 45 -1.97 -8.39 -8.03
CA GLY A 45 -1.82 -7.85 -9.38
C GLY A 45 -3.15 -7.46 -10.05
N GLU A 46 -4.06 -6.83 -9.31
CA GLU A 46 -5.40 -6.43 -9.79
C GLU A 46 -5.38 -5.78 -11.19
N CYS A 47 -4.43 -4.87 -11.42
CA CYS A 47 -4.42 -4.08 -12.65
C CYS A 47 -3.45 -4.62 -13.73
N ILE A 48 -3.01 -5.88 -13.66
CA ILE A 48 -2.12 -6.51 -14.66
C ILE A 48 -2.69 -6.37 -16.07
N ALA A 49 -3.98 -6.69 -16.28
CA ALA A 49 -4.58 -6.64 -17.61
C ALA A 49 -4.50 -5.23 -18.24
N TYR A 50 -4.74 -4.19 -17.43
CA TYR A 50 -4.67 -2.80 -17.88
C TYR A 50 -3.25 -2.39 -18.27
N VAL A 51 -2.26 -2.68 -17.42
CA VAL A 51 -0.86 -2.31 -17.70
C VAL A 51 -0.28 -3.15 -18.83
N SER A 52 -0.69 -4.41 -18.96
CA SER A 52 -0.35 -5.28 -20.09
C SER A 52 -0.88 -4.73 -21.41
N TRP A 53 -2.09 -4.17 -21.42
CA TRP A 53 -2.62 -3.47 -22.59
C TRP A 53 -1.82 -2.20 -22.94
N LEU A 54 -1.38 -1.42 -21.94
CA LEU A 54 -0.49 -0.29 -22.17
C LEU A 54 0.87 -0.73 -22.75
N ALA A 55 1.48 -1.78 -22.21
CA ALA A 55 2.73 -2.31 -22.73
C ALA A 55 2.58 -2.78 -24.18
N TYR A 56 1.50 -3.50 -24.50
CA TYR A 56 1.17 -3.87 -25.87
C TYR A 56 1.07 -2.65 -26.80
N LEU A 57 0.41 -1.57 -26.36
CA LEU A 57 0.34 -0.32 -27.14
C LEU A 57 1.72 0.32 -27.34
N ALA A 58 2.58 0.28 -26.32
CA ALA A 58 3.94 0.82 -26.39
C ALA A 58 4.83 0.02 -27.34
N GLU A 59 4.73 -1.32 -27.32
CA GLU A 59 5.42 -2.21 -28.28
C GLU A 59 5.02 -1.97 -29.74
N ASN A 60 3.84 -1.36 -29.96
CA ASN A 60 3.33 -1.00 -31.28
C ASN A 60 3.48 0.50 -31.58
N ASP A 61 4.40 1.20 -30.89
CA ASP A 61 4.71 2.62 -31.05
C ASP A 61 3.49 3.56 -30.94
N ARG A 62 2.46 3.16 -30.16
CA ARG A 62 1.22 3.96 -30.00
C ARG A 62 1.29 4.91 -28.82
N ILE A 63 2.06 4.55 -27.80
CA ILE A 63 2.22 5.33 -26.55
C ILE A 63 3.64 5.18 -26.02
N ASP A 64 4.06 6.10 -25.16
CA ASP A 64 5.24 5.95 -24.33
C ASP A 64 4.85 5.39 -22.96
N LEU A 65 5.27 4.16 -22.64
CA LEU A 65 4.97 3.52 -21.36
C LEU A 65 5.63 4.23 -20.18
N CYS A 66 6.70 5.00 -20.41
CA CYS A 66 7.36 5.81 -19.39
C CYS A 66 6.53 7.05 -19.01
N ASN A 67 5.51 7.40 -19.80
CA ASN A 67 4.65 8.52 -19.49
C ASN A 67 3.67 8.16 -18.35
N ILE A 68 3.94 8.72 -17.17
CA ILE A 68 3.15 8.49 -15.96
C ILE A 68 1.67 8.89 -16.10
N GLU A 69 1.30 9.71 -17.08
CA GLU A 69 -0.09 10.11 -17.36
C GLU A 69 -1.02 8.89 -17.58
N PHE A 70 -0.50 7.77 -18.10
CA PHE A 70 -1.29 6.56 -18.32
C PHE A 70 -1.67 5.81 -17.04
N VAL A 71 -0.92 6.02 -15.94
CA VAL A 71 -1.18 5.38 -14.65
C VAL A 71 -1.69 6.37 -13.59
N ALA A 72 -1.30 7.63 -13.69
CA ALA A 72 -1.69 8.74 -12.83
C ALA A 72 -2.21 9.94 -13.67
N PRO A 73 -3.38 9.81 -14.30
CA PRO A 73 -3.88 10.84 -15.22
C PRO A 73 -4.28 12.11 -14.49
N SER A 74 -3.91 13.26 -15.08
CA SER A 74 -4.03 14.58 -14.49
C SER A 74 -5.46 14.96 -14.11
N PHE A 75 -6.44 14.54 -14.90
CA PHE A 75 -7.86 14.85 -14.64
C PHE A 75 -8.39 14.28 -13.33
N ARG A 76 -7.69 13.32 -12.70
CA ARG A 76 -8.09 12.75 -11.40
C ARG A 76 -7.64 13.57 -10.21
N PHE A 77 -6.76 14.54 -10.41
CA PHE A 77 -6.08 15.23 -9.33
C PHE A 77 -6.20 16.75 -9.51
N LYS A 78 -6.58 17.45 -8.43
CA LYS A 78 -6.60 18.91 -8.44
C LYS A 78 -5.20 19.52 -8.67
N ASN A 79 -4.19 18.94 -8.01
CA ASN A 79 -2.78 19.34 -8.09
C ASN A 79 -1.97 18.23 -8.77
N ALA A 80 -2.27 17.99 -10.04
CA ALA A 80 -1.83 16.81 -10.80
C ALA A 80 -0.31 16.63 -10.86
N GLU A 81 0.44 17.70 -11.15
CA GLU A 81 1.90 17.61 -11.30
C GLU A 81 2.57 17.25 -9.97
N GLN A 82 2.11 17.83 -8.87
CA GLN A 82 2.62 17.54 -7.52
C GLN A 82 2.28 16.11 -7.10
N VAL A 83 1.09 15.62 -7.45
CA VAL A 83 0.72 14.23 -7.21
C VAL A 83 1.60 13.27 -8.02
N LYS A 84 1.84 13.54 -9.30
CA LYS A 84 2.73 12.71 -10.13
C LYS A 84 4.15 12.67 -9.57
N GLN A 85 4.67 13.79 -9.07
CA GLN A 85 5.98 13.84 -8.44
C GLN A 85 6.02 13.04 -7.14
N ALA A 86 5.00 13.14 -6.30
CA ALA A 86 4.90 12.33 -5.09
C ALA A 86 4.82 10.82 -5.41
N ILE A 87 4.07 10.44 -6.45
CA ILE A 87 4.01 9.05 -6.94
C ILE A 87 5.39 8.61 -7.43
N TYR A 88 6.06 9.46 -8.21
CA TYR A 88 7.40 9.18 -8.70
C TYR A 88 8.39 8.93 -7.55
N GLN A 89 8.41 9.80 -6.54
CA GLN A 89 9.26 9.64 -5.36
C GLN A 89 8.94 8.35 -4.59
N HIS A 90 7.65 8.02 -4.41
CA HIS A 90 7.22 6.87 -3.61
C HIS A 90 7.44 5.51 -4.30
N TYR A 91 7.27 5.44 -5.62
CA TYR A 91 7.27 4.17 -6.35
C TYR A 91 8.55 3.88 -7.14
N PHE A 92 9.30 4.92 -7.51
CA PHE A 92 10.52 4.78 -8.31
C PHE A 92 11.80 5.02 -7.51
N ASP A 93 11.71 5.37 -6.22
CA ASP A 93 12.84 5.70 -5.34
C ASP A 93 13.76 6.78 -5.94
N ASN A 94 13.17 7.82 -6.56
CA ASN A 94 13.88 8.87 -7.29
C ASN A 94 14.73 8.40 -8.48
N ARG A 95 14.57 7.15 -8.94
CA ARG A 95 15.26 6.67 -10.15
C ARG A 95 14.51 7.15 -11.39
N PRO A 96 15.21 7.60 -12.45
CA PRO A 96 14.56 7.99 -13.69
C PRO A 96 13.64 6.87 -14.19
N ILE A 97 12.46 7.23 -14.70
CA ILE A 97 11.58 6.26 -15.35
C ILE A 97 12.32 5.77 -16.59
N GLN A 98 12.68 4.50 -16.59
CA GLN A 98 13.37 3.84 -17.70
C GLN A 98 12.54 2.64 -18.13
N GLN A 99 12.55 2.38 -19.44
CA GLN A 99 11.90 1.20 -20.00
C GLN A 99 12.79 -0.03 -19.73
N ASP A 100 12.73 -0.52 -18.50
CA ASP A 100 13.40 -1.74 -18.05
C ASP A 100 12.38 -2.83 -17.71
N THR A 101 12.88 -4.00 -17.28
CA THR A 101 12.03 -5.15 -16.91
C THR A 101 11.17 -4.89 -15.68
N ASN A 102 11.49 -3.89 -14.85
CA ASN A 102 10.80 -3.59 -13.60
C ASN A 102 9.69 -2.54 -13.77
N LEU A 103 9.77 -1.70 -14.81
CA LEU A 103 8.82 -0.62 -15.06
C LEU A 103 7.37 -1.11 -14.95
N SER A 104 7.03 -2.19 -15.63
CA SER A 104 5.68 -2.73 -15.64
C SER A 104 5.19 -3.20 -14.27
N HIS A 105 6.08 -3.81 -13.47
CA HIS A 105 5.76 -4.20 -12.10
C HIS A 105 5.45 -2.99 -11.23
N ILE A 106 6.23 -1.90 -11.37
CA ILE A 106 5.98 -0.63 -10.68
C ILE A 106 4.64 -0.02 -11.14
N LEU A 107 4.37 0.00 -12.45
CA LEU A 107 3.13 0.53 -13.00
C LEU A 107 1.90 -0.27 -12.53
N VAL A 108 1.97 -1.60 -12.50
CA VAL A 108 0.90 -2.44 -11.93
C VAL A 108 0.69 -2.10 -10.46
N LYS A 109 1.77 -1.98 -9.68
CA LYS A 109 1.67 -1.62 -8.27
C LYS A 109 0.96 -0.28 -8.09
N ILE A 110 1.34 0.77 -8.83
CA ILE A 110 0.70 2.10 -8.78
C ILE A 110 -0.81 2.00 -9.06
N VAL A 111 -1.18 1.35 -10.17
CA VAL A 111 -2.59 1.30 -10.60
C VAL A 111 -3.42 0.41 -9.66
N THR A 112 -2.90 -0.73 -9.23
CA THR A 112 -3.53 -1.62 -8.24
C THR A 112 -3.75 -0.90 -6.92
N ASP A 113 -2.73 -0.22 -6.41
CA ASP A 113 -2.80 0.51 -5.16
C ASP A 113 -3.85 1.62 -5.25
N GLN A 114 -3.76 2.49 -6.27
CA GLN A 114 -4.64 3.63 -6.44
C GLN A 114 -6.12 3.24 -6.64
N ASN A 115 -6.40 2.17 -7.40
CA ASN A 115 -7.77 1.87 -7.83
C ASN A 115 -8.46 0.81 -6.97
N ILE A 116 -7.71 -0.05 -6.26
CA ILE A 116 -8.29 -1.18 -5.52
C ILE A 116 -7.87 -1.15 -4.06
N LYS A 117 -6.56 -1.29 -3.75
CA LYS A 117 -6.10 -1.49 -2.37
C LYS A 117 -6.39 -0.28 -1.49
N VAL A 118 -6.15 0.95 -1.98
CA VAL A 118 -6.39 2.17 -1.21
C VAL A 118 -7.89 2.38 -0.94
N PRO A 119 -8.80 2.32 -1.94
CA PRO A 119 -10.24 2.35 -1.69
C PRO A 119 -10.73 1.28 -0.71
N MET A 120 -10.27 0.03 -0.88
CA MET A 120 -10.58 -1.08 0.04
C MET A 120 -10.19 -0.73 1.48
N MET A 121 -8.99 -0.20 1.68
CA MET A 121 -8.50 0.17 3.01
C MET A 121 -9.21 1.40 3.60
N LYS A 122 -9.65 2.35 2.75
CA LYS A 122 -10.54 3.43 3.19
C LYS A 122 -11.87 2.87 3.70
N GLU A 123 -12.46 1.91 2.99
CA GLU A 123 -13.68 1.24 3.43
C GLU A 123 -13.47 0.52 4.78
N ILE A 124 -12.41 -0.27 4.92
CA ILE A 124 -12.04 -0.93 6.18
C ILE A 124 -11.97 0.09 7.33
N SER A 125 -11.34 1.26 7.11
CA SER A 125 -11.22 2.31 8.12
C SER A 125 -12.56 2.91 8.59
N TYR A 126 -13.60 2.85 7.75
CA TYR A 126 -14.94 3.27 8.15
C TYR A 126 -15.67 2.20 8.95
N TYR A 127 -15.37 0.92 8.70
CA TYR A 127 -15.91 -0.21 9.46
C TYR A 127 -15.29 -0.35 10.86
N THR A 128 -14.00 -0.02 11.05
CA THR A 128 -13.33 -0.22 12.34
C THR A 128 -13.99 0.54 13.51
N ASN A 129 -14.66 1.66 13.24
CA ASN A 129 -15.40 2.43 14.26
C ASN A 129 -16.76 1.82 14.64
N LYS A 130 -17.17 0.69 14.05
CA LYS A 130 -18.51 0.11 14.20
C LYS A 130 -18.54 -1.17 15.04
N ASN A 131 -17.40 -1.62 15.55
CA ASN A 131 -17.28 -2.83 16.37
C ASN A 131 -17.88 -4.09 15.70
N VAL A 132 -17.76 -4.16 14.36
CA VAL A 132 -18.13 -5.33 13.55
C VAL A 132 -16.85 -6.03 13.09
N PRO A 133 -16.79 -7.38 13.08
CA PRO A 133 -15.59 -8.09 12.69
C PRO A 133 -15.31 -7.93 11.20
N ILE A 134 -14.06 -7.67 10.86
CA ILE A 134 -13.58 -7.51 9.48
C ILE A 134 -12.51 -8.58 9.24
N PHE A 135 -12.53 -9.28 8.13
CA PHE A 135 -11.50 -10.24 7.73
C PHE A 135 -10.94 -9.83 6.38
N VAL A 136 -9.66 -9.43 6.37
CA VAL A 136 -8.99 -8.91 5.18
C VAL A 136 -8.12 -9.99 4.56
N TYR A 137 -8.08 -10.10 3.23
CA TYR A 137 -7.12 -10.96 2.52
C TYR A 137 -6.37 -10.24 1.39
N SER A 138 -5.19 -10.78 1.08
CA SER A 138 -4.42 -10.49 -0.13
C SER A 138 -4.18 -11.79 -0.88
N PHE A 139 -4.78 -11.93 -2.06
CA PHE A 139 -4.67 -13.12 -2.89
C PHE A 139 -3.51 -13.00 -3.88
N ASP A 140 -2.57 -13.94 -3.85
CA ASP A 140 -1.34 -13.92 -4.66
C ASP A 140 -1.03 -15.29 -5.29
N TYR A 141 -1.94 -16.25 -5.19
CA TYR A 141 -1.74 -17.55 -5.80
C TYR A 141 -2.12 -17.47 -7.29
N SER A 142 -1.16 -17.72 -8.17
CA SER A 142 -1.37 -17.74 -9.62
C SER A 142 -0.51 -18.84 -10.24
N ASP A 143 -1.13 -19.64 -11.12
CA ASP A 143 -0.38 -20.48 -12.05
C ASP A 143 -0.12 -19.68 -13.33
N ASP A 144 1.16 -19.55 -13.71
CA ASP A 144 1.54 -18.76 -14.88
C ASP A 144 0.87 -19.24 -16.17
N LYS A 145 0.67 -20.56 -16.34
CA LYS A 145 0.01 -21.07 -17.55
C LYS A 145 -1.44 -20.65 -17.59
N LEU A 146 -2.14 -20.76 -16.45
CA LEU A 146 -3.52 -20.30 -16.28
C LEU A 146 -3.66 -18.80 -16.56
N GLN A 147 -2.75 -18.01 -16.01
CA GLN A 147 -2.72 -16.57 -16.23
C GLN A 147 -2.48 -16.21 -17.70
N ASN A 148 -1.57 -16.91 -18.38
CA ASN A 148 -1.30 -16.73 -19.80
C ASN A 148 -2.48 -17.19 -20.69
N MET A 149 -3.28 -18.17 -20.27
CA MET A 149 -4.50 -18.56 -21.01
C MET A 149 -5.54 -17.44 -21.00
N HIS A 150 -5.68 -16.74 -19.88
CA HIS A 150 -6.60 -15.61 -19.74
C HIS A 150 -6.08 -14.35 -20.43
N LEU A 151 -4.83 -14.01 -20.17
CA LEU A 151 -4.18 -12.78 -20.63
C LEU A 151 -2.90 -13.18 -21.37
N SER A 152 -3.02 -13.53 -22.64
CA SER A 152 -1.87 -14.02 -23.44
C SER A 152 -0.76 -13.00 -23.65
N PHE A 153 -1.06 -11.73 -23.40
CA PHE A 153 -0.12 -10.60 -23.40
C PHE A 153 0.18 -10.10 -21.99
N ALA A 154 -0.24 -10.81 -20.94
CA ALA A 154 0.08 -10.43 -19.57
C ALA A 154 1.58 -10.48 -19.35
N MET A 155 2.05 -9.47 -18.63
CA MET A 155 3.39 -9.48 -18.08
C MET A 155 3.45 -10.49 -16.92
N ARG A 156 4.52 -11.29 -16.91
CA ARG A 156 4.72 -12.39 -15.95
C ARG A 156 5.24 -11.87 -14.62
N ASP A 157 5.12 -12.70 -13.59
CA ASP A 157 5.71 -12.44 -12.26
C ASP A 157 5.20 -11.15 -11.59
N GLN A 158 3.95 -10.77 -11.82
CA GLN A 158 3.31 -9.56 -11.26
C GLN A 158 2.24 -9.86 -10.20
N GLY A 159 2.20 -11.10 -9.71
CA GLY A 159 1.19 -11.60 -8.80
C GLY A 159 -0.11 -12.03 -9.49
N ALA A 160 -1.15 -12.27 -8.69
CA ALA A 160 -2.44 -12.76 -9.19
C ALA A 160 -3.26 -11.63 -9.84
N ALA A 161 -3.73 -11.85 -11.06
CA ALA A 161 -4.58 -10.90 -11.79
C ALA A 161 -5.99 -10.77 -11.18
N HIS A 162 -6.68 -9.66 -11.48
CA HIS A 162 -8.04 -9.41 -11.01
C HIS A 162 -8.98 -10.61 -11.20
N GLY A 163 -9.66 -10.99 -10.12
CA GLY A 163 -10.66 -12.06 -10.08
C GLY A 163 -10.10 -13.49 -10.19
N PHE A 164 -8.78 -13.69 -10.12
CA PHE A 164 -8.21 -15.03 -10.03
C PHE A 164 -8.63 -15.76 -8.76
N ASP A 165 -8.87 -15.05 -7.66
CA ASP A 165 -9.49 -15.62 -6.46
C ASP A 165 -10.85 -16.29 -6.75
N LEU A 166 -11.64 -15.73 -7.68
CA LEU A 166 -12.89 -16.34 -8.16
C LEU A 166 -12.63 -17.57 -9.05
N VAL A 167 -11.61 -17.52 -9.91
CA VAL A 167 -11.22 -18.66 -10.76
C VAL A 167 -10.93 -19.89 -9.91
N TYR A 168 -10.18 -19.72 -8.82
CA TYR A 168 -9.92 -20.81 -7.87
C TYR A 168 -11.16 -21.17 -7.05
N LEU A 169 -11.93 -20.20 -6.55
CA LEU A 169 -13.16 -20.46 -5.79
C LEU A 169 -14.16 -21.34 -6.57
N PHE A 170 -14.35 -21.07 -7.87
CA PHE A 170 -15.29 -21.78 -8.72
C PHE A 170 -14.66 -22.90 -9.56
N GLN A 171 -13.33 -23.07 -9.48
CA GLN A 171 -12.56 -23.96 -10.34
C GLN A 171 -12.92 -23.82 -11.83
N SER A 172 -13.05 -22.56 -12.28
CA SER A 172 -13.51 -22.27 -13.63
C SER A 172 -12.98 -20.95 -14.14
N MET A 173 -12.36 -20.99 -15.32
CA MET A 173 -11.97 -19.78 -16.06
C MET A 173 -13.16 -19.00 -16.61
N SER A 174 -14.34 -19.64 -16.68
CA SER A 174 -15.55 -19.01 -17.24
C SER A 174 -16.01 -17.75 -16.47
N VAL A 175 -15.55 -17.59 -15.22
CA VAL A 175 -15.85 -16.42 -14.38
C VAL A 175 -15.14 -15.15 -14.85
N LEU A 176 -14.02 -15.29 -15.57
CA LEU A 176 -13.26 -14.18 -16.14
C LEU A 176 -13.29 -14.14 -17.65
N ASP A 177 -13.49 -15.29 -18.29
CA ASP A 177 -13.35 -15.44 -19.73
C ASP A 177 -14.52 -16.22 -20.32
N PRO A 178 -15.28 -15.65 -21.27
CA PRO A 178 -16.41 -16.36 -21.88
C PRO A 178 -15.97 -17.52 -22.79
N ARG A 179 -14.68 -17.63 -23.14
CA ARG A 179 -14.16 -18.76 -23.91
C ARG A 179 -14.22 -20.04 -23.10
N ASN A 180 -14.50 -21.16 -23.76
CA ASN A 180 -14.47 -22.47 -23.11
C ASN A 180 -13.02 -22.93 -22.93
N ILE A 181 -12.39 -22.50 -21.83
CA ILE A 181 -11.02 -22.85 -21.46
C ILE A 181 -11.07 -24.02 -20.47
N THR A 182 -10.61 -25.19 -20.92
CA THR A 182 -10.43 -26.36 -20.05
C THR A 182 -9.12 -26.22 -19.29
N VAL A 183 -9.19 -26.35 -17.97
CA VAL A 183 -8.03 -26.28 -17.07
C VAL A 183 -7.88 -27.62 -16.35
N GLU A 184 -6.66 -28.15 -16.34
CA GLU A 184 -6.29 -29.25 -15.47
C GLU A 184 -5.78 -28.67 -14.15
N TRP A 185 -6.46 -28.97 -13.05
CA TRP A 185 -6.15 -28.44 -11.73
C TRP A 185 -5.14 -29.33 -11.01
N ALA A 186 -4.01 -28.77 -10.61
CA ALA A 186 -3.00 -29.45 -9.81
C ALA A 186 -3.47 -29.61 -8.35
N SER A 187 -2.82 -30.50 -7.59
CA SER A 187 -3.16 -30.74 -6.18
C SER A 187 -3.04 -29.47 -5.33
N GLU A 188 -2.06 -28.63 -5.64
CA GLU A 188 -1.83 -27.33 -5.03
C GLU A 188 -3.01 -26.38 -5.28
N ASP A 189 -3.55 -26.35 -6.50
CA ASP A 189 -4.73 -25.55 -6.84
C ASP A 189 -5.98 -26.00 -6.08
N LEU A 190 -6.13 -27.33 -5.91
CA LEU A 190 -7.22 -27.91 -5.12
C LEU A 190 -7.11 -27.51 -3.64
N ASN A 191 -5.90 -27.41 -3.09
CA ASN A 191 -5.68 -26.95 -1.72
C ASN A 191 -6.08 -25.48 -1.54
N ILE A 192 -5.72 -24.62 -2.50
CA ILE A 192 -6.12 -23.20 -2.50
C ILE A 192 -7.63 -23.07 -2.65
N THR A 193 -8.23 -23.81 -3.59
CA THR A 193 -9.69 -23.90 -3.76
C THR A 193 -10.36 -24.28 -2.46
N TYR A 194 -9.90 -25.36 -1.83
CA TYR A 194 -10.46 -25.87 -0.58
C TYR A 194 -10.37 -24.83 0.53
N PHE A 195 -9.24 -24.13 0.66
CA PHE A 195 -9.06 -23.07 1.63
C PHE A 195 -10.06 -21.92 1.43
N ILE A 196 -10.16 -21.37 0.22
CA ILE A 196 -11.04 -20.22 -0.07
C ILE A 196 -12.51 -20.63 0.09
N ALA A 197 -12.92 -21.76 -0.49
CA ALA A 197 -14.29 -22.24 -0.39
C ALA A 197 -14.68 -22.51 1.07
N SER A 198 -13.80 -23.12 1.85
CA SER A 198 -14.06 -23.41 3.27
C SER A 198 -14.16 -22.14 4.11
N THR A 199 -13.20 -21.21 3.98
CA THR A 199 -13.21 -19.95 4.73
C THR A 199 -14.38 -19.05 4.35
N MET A 200 -14.70 -18.94 3.06
CA MET A 200 -15.84 -18.20 2.55
C MET A 200 -17.16 -18.80 3.05
N THR A 201 -17.34 -20.11 2.95
CA THR A 201 -18.58 -20.76 3.41
C THR A 201 -18.74 -20.69 4.93
N ASN A 202 -17.66 -20.77 5.69
CA ASN A 202 -17.66 -20.52 7.13
C ASN A 202 -18.09 -19.08 7.44
N PHE A 203 -17.52 -18.10 6.75
CA PHE A 203 -17.87 -16.70 6.94
C PHE A 203 -19.33 -16.43 6.59
N VAL A 204 -19.85 -16.97 5.49
CA VAL A 204 -21.27 -16.84 5.11
C VAL A 204 -22.20 -17.44 6.18
N LYS A 205 -21.84 -18.59 6.76
CA LYS A 205 -22.68 -19.29 7.76
C LYS A 205 -22.62 -18.65 9.15
N PHE A 206 -21.46 -18.13 9.55
CA PHE A 206 -21.16 -17.81 10.96
C PHE A 206 -20.61 -16.40 11.18
N GLY A 207 -20.38 -15.61 10.11
CA GLY A 207 -19.71 -14.31 10.18
C GLY A 207 -18.23 -14.39 10.55
N ASN A 208 -17.62 -15.59 10.52
CA ASN A 208 -16.22 -15.83 10.90
C ASN A 208 -15.61 -16.97 10.05
N PRO A 209 -14.45 -16.76 9.37
CA PRO A 209 -13.83 -17.77 8.51
C PRO A 209 -13.18 -18.94 9.28
N ASN A 210 -12.90 -18.78 10.58
CA ASN A 210 -12.08 -19.68 11.39
C ASN A 210 -12.77 -20.96 11.85
N LEU A 211 -14.03 -21.20 11.48
CA LEU A 211 -14.75 -22.35 12.04
C LEU A 211 -14.12 -23.66 11.56
N GLN A 212 -13.61 -24.44 12.51
CA GLN A 212 -13.13 -25.78 12.23
C GLN A 212 -14.27 -26.79 12.43
N THR A 213 -14.45 -27.68 11.46
CA THR A 213 -15.32 -28.86 11.60
C THR A 213 -14.45 -30.12 11.57
N GLU A 214 -14.99 -31.27 11.95
CA GLU A 214 -14.26 -32.54 11.80
C GLU A 214 -13.82 -32.79 10.34
N SER A 215 -14.61 -32.30 9.39
CA SER A 215 -14.35 -32.33 7.95
C SER A 215 -13.43 -31.21 7.43
N ASN A 216 -13.04 -30.26 8.28
CA ASN A 216 -12.29 -29.06 7.90
C ASN A 216 -11.33 -28.62 9.02
N LYS A 217 -10.23 -29.37 9.18
CA LYS A 217 -9.16 -29.07 10.13
C LYS A 217 -8.11 -28.18 9.49
N LEU A 218 -8.48 -26.94 9.23
CA LEU A 218 -7.51 -25.97 8.74
C LEU A 218 -6.62 -25.52 9.88
N GLN A 219 -5.32 -25.84 9.81
CA GLN A 219 -4.34 -25.46 10.84
C GLN A 219 -3.88 -24.00 10.69
N PHE A 220 -4.83 -23.06 10.58
CA PHE A 220 -4.53 -21.63 10.57
C PHE A 220 -5.50 -20.85 11.46
N HIS A 221 -5.11 -19.62 11.78
CA HIS A 221 -5.98 -18.62 12.36
C HIS A 221 -5.98 -17.38 11.47
N TRP A 222 -7.16 -16.98 11.01
CA TRP A 222 -7.42 -15.76 10.28
C TRP A 222 -7.89 -14.70 11.27
N PRO A 223 -7.00 -13.80 11.70
CA PRO A 223 -7.33 -12.78 12.68
C PRO A 223 -8.38 -11.82 12.11
N ALA A 224 -9.28 -11.35 12.97
CA ALA A 224 -10.08 -10.19 12.62
C ALA A 224 -9.14 -8.98 12.50
N PHE A 225 -9.34 -8.17 11.47
CA PHE A 225 -8.58 -6.95 11.25
C PHE A 225 -8.88 -5.96 12.38
N ASP A 226 -7.82 -5.49 13.03
CA ASP A 226 -7.89 -4.41 14.00
C ASP A 226 -6.77 -3.38 13.74
N PHE A 227 -6.94 -2.20 14.34
CA PHE A 227 -5.80 -1.33 14.60
C PHE A 227 -5.41 -1.57 16.07
N PRO A 228 -4.15 -1.95 16.36
CA PRO A 228 -2.94 -1.70 15.58
C PRO A 228 -2.36 -2.89 14.80
N SER A 229 -2.85 -4.14 14.97
CA SER A 229 -2.16 -5.31 14.38
C SER A 229 -2.22 -5.29 12.86
N SER A 230 -3.30 -4.77 12.29
CA SER A 230 -3.56 -4.57 10.86
C SER A 230 -3.13 -5.77 10.02
N GLN A 231 -3.52 -6.95 10.48
CA GLN A 231 -3.22 -8.20 9.81
C GLN A 231 -4.25 -8.52 8.73
N GLN A 232 -3.75 -9.00 7.60
CA GLN A 232 -4.54 -9.58 6.52
C GLN A 232 -4.06 -11.01 6.25
N MET A 233 -4.94 -11.87 5.76
CA MET A 233 -4.56 -13.21 5.34
C MET A 233 -3.92 -13.15 3.94
N TYR A 234 -2.65 -13.49 3.84
CA TYR A 234 -1.99 -13.73 2.57
C TYR A 234 -2.34 -15.13 2.06
N ILE A 235 -2.82 -15.22 0.83
CA ILE A 235 -3.23 -16.46 0.17
C ILE A 235 -2.39 -16.62 -1.10
N GLY A 236 -1.20 -17.19 -0.95
CA GLY A 236 -0.29 -17.52 -2.06
C GLY A 236 0.12 -18.99 -2.01
N SER A 237 1.34 -19.31 -2.45
CA SER A 237 1.95 -20.65 -2.25
C SER A 237 2.04 -21.06 -0.78
N GLN A 238 2.05 -20.06 0.12
CA GLN A 238 1.83 -20.22 1.55
C GLN A 238 0.60 -19.40 1.95
N ILE A 239 -0.12 -19.92 2.94
CA ILE A 239 -1.25 -19.23 3.56
C ILE A 239 -0.81 -18.80 4.96
N LYS A 240 -0.82 -17.49 5.23
CA LYS A 240 -0.38 -16.95 6.52
C LYS A 240 -0.90 -15.52 6.75
N PRO A 241 -1.08 -15.10 8.01
CA PRO A 241 -1.26 -13.69 8.32
C PRO A 241 -0.01 -12.89 7.93
N ILE A 242 -0.21 -11.72 7.31
CA ILE A 242 0.81 -10.71 7.05
C ILE A 242 0.30 -9.35 7.50
N GLU A 243 1.21 -8.41 7.77
CA GLU A 243 0.84 -7.04 8.06
C GLU A 243 0.44 -6.29 6.78
N VAL A 244 -0.55 -5.40 6.89
CA VAL A 244 -0.87 -4.44 5.83
C VAL A 244 0.24 -3.38 5.77
N PRO A 245 0.73 -3.02 4.57
CA PRO A 245 1.77 -2.00 4.42
C PRO A 245 1.20 -0.60 4.75
N PHE A 246 1.37 -0.15 5.98
CA PHE A 246 0.86 1.15 6.45
C PHE A 246 1.42 2.36 5.70
N GLU A 247 2.66 2.26 5.23
CA GLU A 247 3.30 3.29 4.39
C GLU A 247 2.46 3.63 3.14
N LEU A 248 1.82 2.61 2.55
CA LEU A 248 0.95 2.77 1.40
C LEU A 248 -0.31 3.55 1.76
N LEU A 249 -0.90 3.22 2.90
CA LEU A 249 -2.08 3.91 3.43
C LEU A 249 -1.77 5.37 3.71
N TYR A 250 -0.64 5.62 4.37
CA TYR A 250 -0.23 6.97 4.71
C TYR A 250 0.03 7.80 3.45
N PHE A 251 0.74 7.24 2.49
CA PHE A 251 1.03 7.92 1.23
C PHE A 251 -0.27 8.35 0.51
N TRP A 252 -1.18 7.41 0.23
CA TRP A 252 -2.37 7.76 -0.54
C TRP A 252 -3.46 8.48 0.26
N ASN A 253 -3.70 8.10 1.52
CA ASN A 253 -4.79 8.68 2.33
C ASN A 253 -4.37 9.93 3.09
N ARG A 254 -3.08 10.22 3.25
CA ARG A 254 -2.60 11.44 3.92
C ARG A 254 -1.84 12.33 2.96
N THR A 255 -0.72 11.85 2.42
CA THR A 255 0.18 12.68 1.60
C THR A 255 -0.55 13.20 0.35
N ILE A 256 -1.16 12.32 -0.43
CA ILE A 256 -1.88 12.72 -1.64
C ILE A 256 -3.12 13.56 -1.33
N GLU A 257 -3.85 13.29 -0.25
CA GLU A 257 -4.99 14.13 0.17
C GLU A 257 -4.54 15.55 0.56
N ILE A 258 -3.46 15.67 1.35
CA ILE A 258 -2.88 16.97 1.71
C ILE A 258 -2.49 17.72 0.44
N ILE A 259 -1.71 17.11 -0.45
CA ILE A 259 -1.30 17.73 -1.71
C ILE A 259 -2.52 18.26 -2.46
N GLN A 260 -3.61 17.49 -2.56
CA GLN A 260 -4.83 17.92 -3.25
C GLN A 260 -5.60 19.05 -2.53
N THR A 261 -5.45 19.20 -1.22
CA THR A 261 -6.12 20.29 -0.47
C THR A 261 -5.38 21.63 -0.56
N LEU A 262 -4.08 21.61 -0.88
CA LEU A 262 -3.26 22.83 -0.99
C LEU A 262 -3.84 23.77 -2.06
N SER A 263 -3.93 25.05 -1.71
CA SER A 263 -4.15 26.12 -2.67
C SER A 263 -2.79 26.56 -3.21
N LEU A 264 -2.35 25.88 -4.26
CA LEU A 264 -1.11 26.23 -4.94
C LEU A 264 -1.39 27.39 -5.90
N GLN A 265 -0.52 28.41 -5.92
CA GLN A 265 -0.51 29.35 -7.04
C GLN A 265 -0.17 28.54 -8.31
N HIS A 266 -0.86 28.80 -9.42
CA HIS A 266 -0.84 27.97 -10.63
C HIS A 266 0.57 27.78 -11.25
N ASP A 267 1.55 28.58 -10.81
CA ASP A 267 2.92 28.57 -11.32
C ASP A 267 3.88 27.66 -10.52
N PHE A 268 3.44 27.07 -9.40
CA PHE A 268 4.30 26.26 -8.53
C PHE A 268 4.37 24.80 -9.00
N ILE A 269 4.99 24.54 -10.14
CA ILE A 269 5.39 23.20 -10.57
C ILE A 269 6.69 22.88 -9.81
N PHE A 270 6.74 21.84 -8.95
CA PHE A 270 8.08 21.36 -8.57
C PHE A 270 8.69 20.80 -9.86
N GLU A 271 9.84 21.26 -10.30
CA GLU A 271 10.43 20.64 -11.49
C GLU A 271 10.82 19.20 -11.14
N PRO A 272 10.44 18.18 -11.95
CA PRO A 272 11.07 16.87 -11.81
C PRO A 272 12.57 17.06 -12.01
N PRO A 273 13.43 16.53 -11.12
CA PRO A 273 14.86 16.77 -11.22
C PRO A 273 15.37 16.17 -12.53
N THR A 274 15.76 17.01 -13.49
CA THR A 274 16.46 16.53 -14.68
C THR A 274 17.89 16.15 -14.29
N VAL A 275 18.46 15.14 -14.94
CA VAL A 275 19.86 14.72 -14.71
C VAL A 275 20.84 15.88 -14.98
N ALA A 276 20.44 16.88 -15.78
CA ALA A 276 21.19 18.10 -16.05
C ALA A 276 21.03 19.20 -14.98
N ASN A 277 19.98 19.14 -14.15
CA ASN A 277 19.81 20.02 -12.98
C ASN A 277 20.66 19.58 -11.77
N PHE A 278 21.62 18.67 -11.97
CA PHE A 278 22.73 18.41 -11.04
C PHE A 278 23.86 19.43 -11.11
N HIS A 279 23.70 20.54 -11.82
CA HIS A 279 24.29 21.76 -11.28
C HIS A 279 23.35 22.26 -10.20
N CYS A 280 23.71 21.89 -8.96
CA CYS A 280 23.41 22.71 -7.80
C CYS A 280 23.71 24.15 -8.23
N GLY A 281 22.66 24.92 -8.56
CA GLY A 281 22.74 26.35 -8.42
C GLY A 281 23.27 26.54 -7.02
N VAL A 282 24.41 27.23 -6.92
CA VAL A 282 25.05 27.53 -5.65
C VAL A 282 23.94 28.09 -4.77
N PHE A 283 23.40 27.23 -3.91
CA PHE A 283 22.64 27.67 -2.76
C PHE A 283 23.67 28.48 -2.01
N GLU A 284 23.47 29.79 -1.97
CA GLU A 284 24.02 30.58 -0.89
C GLU A 284 23.50 29.96 0.42
N ASP A 285 24.28 29.03 0.93
CA ASP A 285 24.73 28.91 2.32
C ASP A 285 23.71 29.03 3.45
N TYR A 286 22.46 28.59 3.27
CA TYR A 286 21.48 28.62 4.37
C TYR A 286 21.04 27.29 4.99
N ASP A 287 21.26 26.13 4.36
CA ASP A 287 20.86 24.85 4.99
C ASP A 287 22.01 23.89 5.33
N LEU A 288 23.18 24.01 4.70
CA LEU A 288 24.36 23.23 5.11
C LEU A 288 24.98 23.76 6.41
N LEU A 289 24.83 25.07 6.66
CA LEU A 289 25.28 25.70 7.90
C LEU A 289 24.44 25.24 9.09
N ASN A 290 23.12 25.09 8.95
CA ASN A 290 22.25 24.67 10.05
C ASN A 290 22.51 23.23 10.51
N TYR A 291 22.74 22.30 9.57
CA TYR A 291 23.06 20.91 9.93
C TYR A 291 24.51 20.73 10.41
N ARG A 292 25.48 21.48 9.85
CA ARG A 292 26.87 21.44 10.36
C ARG A 292 26.97 22.15 11.71
N VAL A 293 26.32 23.29 11.89
CA VAL A 293 26.25 23.97 13.19
C VAL A 293 25.55 23.08 14.20
N ALA A 294 24.39 22.48 13.88
CA ALA A 294 23.72 21.54 14.77
C ALA A 294 24.58 20.31 15.12
N PHE A 295 25.29 19.73 14.14
CA PHE A 295 26.20 18.62 14.37
C PHE A 295 27.40 19.03 15.24
N PHE A 296 28.01 20.19 14.97
CA PHE A 296 29.14 20.70 15.73
C PHE A 296 28.72 21.23 17.12
N THR A 297 27.51 21.77 17.32
CA THR A 297 26.99 22.11 18.66
C THR A 297 26.68 20.86 19.45
N VAL A 298 26.04 19.84 18.86
CA VAL A 298 25.81 18.57 19.55
C VAL A 298 27.14 17.90 19.90
N LEU A 299 28.12 17.90 18.99
CA LEU A 299 29.46 17.34 19.24
C LEU A 299 30.22 18.13 20.31
N THR A 300 30.22 19.46 20.27
CA THR A 300 30.92 20.30 21.27
C THR A 300 30.26 20.23 22.64
N LEU A 301 28.92 20.20 22.71
CA LEU A 301 28.19 19.99 23.97
C LEU A 301 28.47 18.59 24.54
N SER A 302 28.57 17.57 23.69
CA SER A 302 28.89 16.20 24.12
C SER A 302 30.33 16.09 24.63
N LEU A 303 31.29 16.72 23.96
CA LEU A 303 32.69 16.77 24.41
C LEU A 303 32.86 17.62 25.67
N ALA A 304 32.13 18.73 25.80
CA ALA A 304 32.11 19.55 27.01
C ALA A 304 31.51 18.79 28.20
N MET A 305 30.46 17.98 27.97
CA MET A 305 29.87 17.13 29.00
C MET A 305 30.84 16.02 29.43
N LEU A 306 31.57 15.40 28.50
CA LEU A 306 32.62 14.42 28.81
C LEU A 306 33.79 15.06 29.58
N PHE A 307 34.18 16.28 29.23
CA PHE A 307 35.21 17.02 29.96
C PHE A 307 34.76 17.41 31.36
N LEU A 308 33.51 17.88 31.53
CA LEU A 308 32.91 18.16 32.83
C LEU A 308 32.81 16.90 33.70
N LEU A 309 32.36 15.77 33.13
CA LEU A 309 32.35 14.48 33.82
C LEU A 309 33.77 14.05 34.23
N GLY A 310 34.75 14.18 33.33
CA GLY A 310 36.15 13.91 33.63
C GLY A 310 36.72 14.82 34.72
N PHE A 311 36.39 16.11 34.70
CA PHE A 311 36.82 17.08 35.70
C PHE A 311 36.13 16.87 37.05
N CYS A 312 34.84 16.52 37.07
CA CYS A 312 34.13 16.12 38.28
C CYS A 312 34.73 14.84 38.88
N CYS A 313 35.09 13.85 38.06
CA CYS A 313 35.80 12.66 38.52
C CYS A 313 37.19 13.01 39.07
N PHE A 314 37.95 13.90 38.43
CA PHE A 314 39.25 14.36 38.90
C PHE A 314 39.15 15.12 40.24
N LEU A 315 38.18 16.04 40.36
CA LEU A 315 37.90 16.74 41.62
C LEU A 315 37.45 15.77 42.71
N HIS A 316 36.61 14.78 42.40
CA HIS A 316 36.18 13.77 43.37
C HIS A 316 37.34 12.90 43.86
N VAL A 317 38.24 12.49 42.96
CA VAL A 317 39.45 11.74 43.30
C VAL A 317 40.40 12.58 44.14
N ASN A 318 40.62 13.85 43.78
CA ASN A 318 41.47 14.75 44.56
C ASN A 318 40.86 15.11 45.93
N TYR A 319 39.55 15.32 46.01
CA TYR A 319 38.85 15.52 47.28
C TYR A 319 38.98 14.29 48.19
N ARG A 320 38.78 13.07 47.65
CA ARG A 320 39.03 11.83 48.41
C ARG A 320 40.48 11.64 48.82
N ASN A 321 41.43 12.09 48.01
CA ASN A 321 42.85 12.04 48.36
C ASN A 321 43.20 13.09 49.41
N GLN A 322 42.53 14.25 49.43
CA GLN A 322 42.67 15.26 50.49
C GLN A 322 42.03 14.84 51.81
N GLU A 323 40.86 14.19 51.80
CA GLU A 323 40.26 13.57 53.01
C GLU A 323 41.17 12.51 53.62
N LYS A 324 41.97 11.81 52.80
CA LYS A 324 42.98 10.85 53.27
C LYS A 324 44.27 11.50 53.77
N SER A 325 44.51 12.79 53.48
CA SER A 325 45.70 13.52 53.92
C SER A 325 45.44 14.51 55.06
N ILE A 326 44.21 14.61 55.57
CA ILE A 326 43.94 15.29 56.84
C ILE A 326 44.47 14.36 57.95
N PRO A 327 45.49 14.77 58.73
CA PRO A 327 45.88 13.98 59.89
C PRO A 327 44.70 13.95 60.86
N THR A 328 44.33 12.75 61.29
CA THR A 328 43.63 12.57 62.56
C THR A 328 44.44 13.33 63.62
N VAL A 329 43.90 14.46 64.09
CA VAL A 329 44.38 15.07 65.33
C VAL A 329 44.06 14.04 66.39
N VAL A 330 45.11 13.37 66.84
CA VAL A 330 45.14 12.71 68.14
C VAL A 330 45.17 13.85 69.15
N GLU A 331 44.03 14.09 69.78
CA GLU A 331 43.90 14.43 71.20
C GLU A 331 42.52 14.02 71.71
#